data_AF-E0S517-F1
#
_entry.id   AF-E0S517-F1
#
_cell.length_a   1.000
_cell.length_b   1.000
_cell.length_c   1.000
_cell.angle_alpha   90.00
_cell.angle_beta   90.00
_cell.angle_gamma   90.00
#
_symmetry.space_group_name_H-M   'P 1'
#
loop_
_entity.id
_entity.type
_entity.pdbx_description
1 polymer ?
#
loop_
_entity_poly.entity_id
_entity_poly.type
_entity_poly.pdbx_seq_one_letter_code
_entity_poly.pdbx_strand_id
1 'polypeptide(L)'
;MEFEKIKEKIHKNPKSINVLYRWLMDKEFSGAACEELCKYLLDNKELFDKHFYRDLVRVNCNGDSLEYRYDSRDGATDSEPRKDKNGKIDEKHLAMIIFKQGRKGKELVKIDNLGFILDYEMPIGGNTEKLLKENGELRGICDPDPNSNPSKNSMLFNPGKCDLVSFDNNCFTILELKKEDNTEPLVRAVMEAYTYREMLNKSEAADSLRGKYRGLSIPEGNTIWKAAPLLPFGESQYKEYMSAGPKLIELMDFLEIKPIWYSYSEKDKKISVVKYL
;
A
#
# COMPACT_ATOMS: atom_id res chain seq x y z
N MET A 1 0.11 -22.80 9.69
CA MET A 1 -0.96 -22.41 10.64
C MET A 1 -2.27 -22.40 9.86
N GLU A 2 -3.19 -23.33 10.13
CA GLU A 2 -4.36 -23.60 9.28
C GLU A 2 -5.27 -22.37 9.12
N PHE A 3 -5.74 -22.19 7.89
CA PHE A 3 -6.66 -21.14 7.44
C PHE A 3 -7.87 -20.98 8.37
N GLU A 4 -8.37 -22.09 8.95
CA GLU A 4 -9.47 -22.13 9.92
C GLU A 4 -9.27 -21.23 11.14
N LYS A 5 -8.04 -21.13 11.67
CA LYS A 5 -7.76 -20.21 12.80
C LYS A 5 -7.87 -18.74 12.41
N ILE A 6 -7.69 -18.38 11.13
CA ILE A 6 -7.98 -17.00 10.66
C ILE A 6 -9.48 -16.80 10.61
N LYS A 7 -10.21 -17.74 9.99
CA LYS A 7 -11.68 -17.65 9.89
C LYS A 7 -12.32 -17.47 11.26
N GLU A 8 -11.91 -18.26 12.24
CA GLU A 8 -12.40 -18.11 13.62
C GLU A 8 -12.11 -16.71 14.20
N LYS A 9 -10.93 -16.15 13.96
CA LYS A 9 -10.57 -14.80 14.43
C LYS A 9 -11.37 -13.71 13.71
N ILE A 10 -11.56 -13.85 12.40
CA ILE A 10 -12.38 -12.95 11.57
C ILE A 10 -13.83 -12.95 12.04
N HIS A 11 -14.44 -14.13 12.20
CA HIS A 11 -15.82 -14.25 12.63
C HIS A 11 -16.05 -13.78 14.07
N LYS A 12 -15.05 -13.94 14.96
CA LYS A 12 -15.14 -13.45 16.35
C LYS A 12 -15.05 -11.93 16.46
N ASN A 13 -14.45 -11.23 15.47
CA ASN A 13 -14.26 -9.79 15.53
C ASN A 13 -14.18 -9.10 14.16
N PRO A 14 -15.30 -9.00 13.43
CA PRO A 14 -15.33 -8.44 12.10
C PRO A 14 -15.39 -6.91 12.16
N LYS A 15 -14.27 -6.21 12.37
CA LYS A 15 -14.34 -4.74 12.56
C LYS A 15 -13.33 -3.86 11.83
N SER A 16 -12.41 -4.39 11.01
CA SER A 16 -11.70 -3.54 10.03
C SER A 16 -10.90 -4.33 8.98
N ILE A 17 -10.79 -3.78 7.77
CA ILE A 17 -9.94 -4.22 6.65
C ILE A 17 -8.47 -4.31 7.08
N ASN A 18 -8.08 -3.50 8.05
CA ASN A 18 -6.73 -3.44 8.58
C ASN A 18 -6.41 -4.64 9.47
N VAL A 19 -7.39 -5.05 10.29
CA VAL A 19 -7.28 -6.26 11.10
C VAL A 19 -7.30 -7.49 10.19
N LEU A 20 -8.16 -7.49 9.16
CA LEU A 20 -8.15 -8.51 8.11
C LEU A 20 -6.77 -8.61 7.46
N TYR A 21 -6.26 -7.50 6.92
CA TYR A 21 -4.93 -7.43 6.31
C TYR A 21 -3.83 -7.91 7.25
N ARG A 22 -3.79 -7.45 8.51
CA ARG A 22 -2.81 -7.91 9.51
C ARG A 22 -2.83 -9.43 9.70
N TRP A 23 -4.01 -10.03 9.79
CA TRP A 23 -4.11 -11.48 9.92
C TRP A 23 -3.68 -12.23 8.65
N LEU A 24 -3.96 -11.66 7.47
CA LEU A 24 -3.44 -12.21 6.21
C LEU A 24 -1.91 -12.13 6.15
N MET A 25 -1.30 -11.07 6.68
CA MET A 25 0.15 -10.90 6.69
C MET A 25 0.87 -11.78 7.72
N ASP A 26 0.19 -12.15 8.81
CA ASP A 26 0.69 -13.04 9.88
C ASP A 26 0.82 -14.51 9.44
N LYS A 27 0.31 -14.87 8.25
CA LYS A 27 0.38 -16.25 7.72
C LYS A 27 0.93 -16.29 6.30
N GLU A 28 1.84 -17.23 6.06
CA GLU A 28 2.22 -17.64 4.71
C GLU A 28 1.16 -18.62 4.18
N PHE A 29 0.38 -18.18 3.20
CA PHE A 29 -0.43 -19.06 2.36
C PHE A 29 0.29 -19.25 1.03
N SER A 30 0.12 -20.36 0.33
CA SER A 30 0.64 -20.56 -1.02
C SER A 30 -0.17 -21.65 -1.75
N GLY A 31 -0.14 -21.65 -3.07
CA GLY A 31 -0.82 -22.67 -3.89
C GLY A 31 -2.32 -22.77 -3.60
N ALA A 32 -2.83 -23.99 -3.33
CA ALA A 32 -4.25 -24.25 -3.08
C ALA A 32 -4.86 -23.39 -1.95
N ALA A 33 -4.07 -23.05 -0.93
CA ALA A 33 -4.53 -22.20 0.17
C ALA A 33 -4.83 -20.75 -0.29
N CYS A 34 -4.21 -20.28 -1.38
CA CYS A 34 -4.49 -18.96 -1.97
C CYS A 34 -5.91 -18.92 -2.57
N GLU A 35 -6.29 -19.95 -3.33
CA GLU A 35 -7.62 -20.03 -3.94
C GLU A 35 -8.72 -20.14 -2.87
N GLU A 36 -8.48 -20.92 -1.81
CA GLU A 36 -9.40 -21.01 -0.66
C GLU A 36 -9.55 -19.68 0.07
N LEU A 37 -8.45 -18.94 0.25
CA LEU A 37 -8.47 -17.60 0.82
C LEU A 37 -9.29 -16.65 -0.05
N CYS A 38 -9.03 -16.62 -1.37
CA CYS A 38 -9.77 -15.75 -2.29
C CYS A 38 -11.26 -16.07 -2.28
N LYS A 39 -11.62 -17.36 -2.29
CA LYS A 39 -13.00 -17.81 -2.16
C LYS A 39 -13.64 -17.29 -0.86
N TYR A 40 -12.98 -17.48 0.27
CA TYR A 40 -13.52 -17.00 1.56
C TYR A 40 -13.71 -15.49 1.57
N LEU A 41 -12.76 -14.71 1.08
CA LEU A 41 -12.90 -13.25 0.98
C LEU A 41 -14.10 -12.85 0.11
N LEU A 42 -14.30 -13.54 -1.01
CA LEU A 42 -15.45 -13.32 -1.89
C LEU A 42 -16.79 -13.77 -1.30
N ASP A 43 -16.79 -14.83 -0.49
CA ASP A 43 -17.98 -15.34 0.20
C ASP A 43 -18.37 -14.45 1.41
N ASN A 44 -17.44 -13.62 1.91
CA ASN A 44 -17.61 -12.75 3.08
C ASN A 44 -17.35 -11.28 2.70
N LYS A 45 -18.06 -10.76 1.69
CA LYS A 45 -17.84 -9.41 1.14
C LYS A 45 -18.03 -8.29 2.15
N GLU A 46 -18.84 -8.52 3.18
CA GLU A 46 -19.05 -7.61 4.31
C GLU A 46 -17.76 -7.30 5.07
N LEU A 47 -16.71 -8.12 4.94
CA LEU A 47 -15.38 -7.83 5.48
C LEU A 47 -14.72 -6.60 4.83
N PHE A 48 -15.18 -6.24 3.63
CA PHE A 48 -14.73 -5.06 2.90
C PHE A 48 -15.64 -3.83 3.13
N ASP A 49 -16.63 -3.92 4.05
CA ASP A 49 -17.53 -2.81 4.35
C ASP A 49 -16.74 -1.58 4.84
N LYS A 50 -16.92 -0.47 4.10
CA LYS A 50 -16.22 0.80 4.25
C LYS A 50 -16.67 1.61 5.47
N HIS A 51 -17.79 1.25 6.09
CA HIS A 51 -18.41 2.04 7.16
C HIS A 51 -17.59 2.11 8.47
N PHE A 52 -16.49 1.35 8.59
CA PHE A 52 -15.56 1.40 9.73
C PHE A 52 -14.28 2.20 9.48
N TYR A 53 -14.09 2.79 8.29
CA TYR A 53 -12.88 3.54 7.95
C TYR A 53 -13.18 5.02 7.85
N ARG A 54 -12.76 5.78 8.86
CA ARG A 54 -12.57 7.22 8.67
C ARG A 54 -11.17 7.41 8.12
N ASP A 55 -11.07 8.22 7.07
CA ASP A 55 -9.83 8.77 6.54
C ASP A 55 -8.85 9.04 7.69
N LEU A 56 -7.74 8.30 7.74
CA LEU A 56 -6.80 8.38 8.86
C LEU A 56 -6.10 9.72 8.83
N VAL A 57 -6.61 10.68 9.59
CA VAL A 57 -6.00 12.01 9.70
C VAL A 57 -4.60 11.86 10.28
N ARG A 58 -3.63 12.52 9.65
CA ARG A 58 -2.24 12.47 10.07
C ARG A 58 -1.94 13.68 10.94
N VAL A 59 -1.80 13.46 12.24
CA VAL A 59 -1.54 14.53 13.23
C VAL A 59 -0.29 14.26 14.07
N ASN A 60 0.32 15.31 14.60
CA ASN A 60 1.42 15.25 15.56
C ASN A 60 0.89 15.07 17.00
N CYS A 61 1.80 15.09 17.99
CA CYS A 61 1.43 14.91 19.40
C CYS A 61 0.55 16.02 19.99
N ASN A 62 0.44 17.17 19.32
CA ASN A 62 -0.35 18.31 19.73
C ASN A 62 -1.70 18.36 18.98
N GLY A 63 -1.96 17.40 18.10
CA GLY A 63 -3.15 17.39 17.23
C GLY A 63 -2.99 18.21 15.94
N ASP A 64 -1.80 18.78 15.67
CA ASP A 64 -1.58 19.53 14.44
C ASP A 64 -1.46 18.59 13.25
N SER A 65 -2.11 18.91 12.13
CA SER A 65 -1.99 18.18 10.88
C SER A 65 -0.54 18.08 10.40
N LEU A 66 -0.17 16.91 9.88
CA LEU A 66 1.16 16.61 9.35
C LEU A 66 1.07 16.26 7.85
N GLU A 67 2.00 16.81 7.08
CA GLU A 67 2.13 16.61 5.63
C GLU A 67 2.37 15.15 5.21
N TYR A 68 1.48 14.59 4.39
CA TYR A 68 1.65 13.22 3.88
C TYR A 68 2.99 13.05 3.14
N ARG A 69 3.42 14.06 2.39
CA ARG A 69 4.66 13.98 1.61
C ARG A 69 5.89 14.38 2.43
N TYR A 70 6.94 13.54 2.42
CA TYR A 70 8.23 13.87 3.07
C TYR A 70 9.24 14.48 2.10
N ASP A 71 9.47 15.79 2.23
CA ASP A 71 10.47 16.54 1.46
C ASP A 71 11.92 16.18 1.77
N SER A 72 12.21 15.60 2.95
CA SER A 72 13.57 15.19 3.33
C SER A 72 14.17 14.12 2.40
N ARG A 73 13.34 13.53 1.56
CA ARG A 73 13.70 12.53 0.56
C ARG A 73 14.00 13.13 -0.81
N ASP A 74 13.58 14.37 -1.06
CA ASP A 74 13.94 15.13 -2.26
C ASP A 74 15.44 15.48 -2.17
N GLY A 75 16.28 14.57 -2.66
CA GLY A 75 17.74 14.68 -2.53
C GLY A 75 18.38 13.71 -1.53
N ALA A 76 17.66 12.67 -1.08
CA ALA A 76 18.28 11.55 -0.37
C ALA A 76 19.42 11.00 -1.23
N THR A 77 20.60 11.17 -0.66
CA THR A 77 21.91 11.25 -1.27
C THR A 77 22.30 9.96 -1.98
N ASP A 78 23.42 10.00 -2.67
CA ASP A 78 24.08 8.91 -3.39
C ASP A 78 24.48 7.71 -2.50
N SER A 79 23.75 7.40 -1.43
CA SER A 79 23.89 6.14 -0.72
C SER A 79 23.69 5.01 -1.71
N GLU A 80 24.71 4.16 -1.85
CA GLU A 80 24.66 2.99 -2.70
C GLU A 80 23.38 2.18 -2.43
N PRO A 81 22.77 1.56 -3.46
CA PRO A 81 21.62 0.70 -3.26
C PRO A 81 21.95 -0.33 -2.18
N ARG A 82 21.22 -0.32 -1.06
CA ARG A 82 21.40 -1.41 -0.10
C ARG A 82 20.92 -2.68 -0.77
N LYS A 83 21.78 -3.67 -0.67
CA LYS A 83 21.51 -5.01 -1.13
C LYS A 83 21.00 -5.82 0.05
N ASP A 84 20.03 -6.68 -0.21
CA ASP A 84 19.61 -7.71 0.73
C ASP A 84 20.73 -8.73 0.95
N LYS A 85 20.45 -9.69 1.82
CA LYS A 85 21.37 -10.81 2.15
C LYS A 85 21.80 -11.64 0.92
N ASN A 86 21.09 -11.54 -0.20
CA ASN A 86 21.37 -12.25 -1.44
C ASN A 86 22.07 -11.36 -2.48
N GLY A 87 22.43 -10.12 -2.12
CA GLY A 87 23.09 -9.19 -3.04
C GLY A 87 22.14 -8.47 -4.00
N LYS A 88 20.81 -8.62 -3.84
CA LYS A 88 19.79 -7.96 -4.67
C LYS A 88 19.32 -6.66 -4.05
N ILE A 89 18.89 -5.70 -4.86
CA ILE A 89 18.37 -4.42 -4.36
C ILE A 89 17.13 -4.65 -3.52
N ASP A 90 17.07 -4.06 -2.31
CA ASP A 90 15.87 -4.14 -1.49
C ASP A 90 14.71 -3.29 -2.06
N GLU A 91 13.46 -3.58 -1.65
CA GLU A 91 12.26 -2.92 -2.17
C GLU A 91 12.31 -1.40 -1.98
N LYS A 92 12.81 -0.93 -0.83
CA LYS A 92 12.96 0.50 -0.52
C LYS A 92 13.93 1.20 -1.48
N HIS A 93 15.07 0.59 -1.77
CA HIS A 93 16.04 1.16 -2.71
C HIS A 93 15.53 1.09 -4.14
N LEU A 94 14.77 0.06 -4.50
CA LEU A 94 14.11 0.01 -5.80
C LEU A 94 13.07 1.12 -5.94
N ALA A 95 12.24 1.37 -4.91
CA ALA A 95 11.31 2.51 -4.89
C ALA A 95 12.05 3.85 -5.04
N MET A 96 13.18 4.02 -4.35
CA MET A 96 14.04 5.20 -4.52
C MET A 96 14.58 5.33 -5.96
N ILE A 97 14.98 4.22 -6.58
CA ILE A 97 15.45 4.22 -7.98
C ILE A 97 14.33 4.66 -8.93
N ILE A 98 13.12 4.11 -8.76
CA ILE A 98 11.94 4.48 -9.57
C ILE A 98 11.59 5.95 -9.38
N PHE A 99 11.61 6.43 -8.13
CA PHE A 99 11.42 7.84 -7.81
C PHE A 99 12.47 8.73 -8.49
N LYS A 100 13.75 8.35 -8.46
CA LYS A 100 14.84 9.09 -9.14
C LYS A 100 14.69 9.04 -10.67
N GLN A 101 14.23 7.93 -11.24
CA GLN A 101 13.97 7.82 -12.68
C GLN A 101 12.91 8.83 -13.16
N GLY A 102 11.91 9.13 -12.32
CA GLY A 102 10.88 10.14 -12.61
C GLY A 102 11.35 11.59 -12.47
N ARG A 103 12.66 11.86 -12.47
CA ARG A 103 13.25 13.20 -12.24
C ARG A 103 14.37 13.49 -13.24
N LYS A 104 14.45 14.75 -13.67
CA LYS A 104 15.60 15.34 -14.36
C LYS A 104 16.02 16.62 -13.63
N GLY A 105 16.95 16.47 -12.69
CA GLY A 105 17.23 17.54 -11.73
C GLY A 105 16.01 17.80 -10.84
N LYS A 106 15.47 19.02 -10.89
CA LYS A 106 14.27 19.42 -10.13
C LYS A 106 12.96 19.18 -10.90
N GLU A 107 13.04 18.86 -12.19
CA GLU A 107 11.87 18.64 -13.03
C GLU A 107 11.35 17.22 -12.89
N LEU A 108 10.02 17.08 -12.88
CA LEU A 108 9.36 15.78 -12.95
C LEU A 108 9.37 15.27 -14.38
N VAL A 109 9.71 14.01 -14.54
CA VAL A 109 9.67 13.28 -15.80
C VAL A 109 8.66 12.15 -15.67
N LYS A 110 7.79 12.03 -16.68
CA LYS A 110 6.82 10.95 -16.75
C LYS A 110 7.54 9.64 -17.04
N ILE A 111 7.21 8.60 -16.29
CA ILE A 111 7.56 7.23 -16.64
C ILE A 111 6.38 6.64 -17.42
N ASP A 112 6.67 6.10 -18.60
CA ASP A 112 5.63 5.53 -19.47
C ASP A 112 4.79 4.51 -18.71
N ASN A 113 3.47 4.68 -18.78
CA ASN A 113 2.45 3.87 -18.11
C ASN A 113 2.46 3.87 -16.56
N LEU A 114 3.36 4.62 -15.90
CA LEU A 114 3.28 4.87 -14.45
C LEU A 114 2.92 6.32 -14.10
N GLY A 115 3.18 7.27 -14.99
CA GLY A 115 2.92 8.69 -14.73
C GLY A 115 4.10 9.40 -14.07
N PHE A 116 3.79 10.51 -13.41
CA PHE A 116 4.75 11.24 -12.59
C PHE A 116 4.86 10.59 -11.22
N ILE A 117 6.06 10.17 -10.82
CA ILE A 117 6.29 9.61 -9.49
C ILE A 117 6.44 10.75 -8.47
N LEU A 118 5.42 10.90 -7.63
CA LEU A 118 5.24 12.03 -6.73
C LEU A 118 5.84 11.79 -5.36
N ASP A 119 5.82 10.56 -4.86
CA ASP A 119 6.42 10.23 -3.58
C ASP A 119 6.86 8.77 -3.54
N TYR A 120 7.75 8.43 -2.60
CA TYR A 120 8.09 7.06 -2.24
C TYR A 120 8.05 6.89 -0.73
N GLU A 121 7.69 5.73 -0.18
CA GLU A 121 7.44 5.54 1.26
C GLU A 121 6.42 6.57 1.82
N MET A 122 5.32 6.86 1.10
CA MET A 122 4.33 7.83 1.57
C MET A 122 3.53 7.23 2.76
N PRO A 123 3.51 7.88 3.93
CA PRO A 123 2.72 7.43 5.07
C PRO A 123 1.24 7.37 4.72
N ILE A 124 0.58 6.27 5.07
CA ILE A 124 -0.88 6.11 4.86
C ILE A 124 -1.69 6.73 6.01
N GLY A 125 -1.03 7.02 7.15
CA GLY A 125 -1.63 7.71 8.30
C GLY A 125 -0.59 8.13 9.36
N GLY A 126 -1.07 8.48 10.56
CA GLY A 126 -0.24 8.94 11.70
C GLY A 126 0.14 7.85 12.70
N ASN A 127 1.05 8.17 13.64
CA ASN A 127 1.30 7.33 14.80
C ASN A 127 0.06 7.38 15.71
N THR A 128 -0.60 6.25 15.87
CA THR A 128 -1.86 6.16 16.61
C THR A 128 -1.70 6.03 18.13
N GLU A 129 -0.46 6.00 18.64
CA GLU A 129 -0.20 5.98 20.09
C GLU A 129 -0.91 7.12 20.86
N LYS A 130 -1.32 8.21 20.21
CA LYS A 130 -1.91 9.38 20.88
C LYS A 130 -3.19 9.96 20.27
N LEU A 131 -3.81 9.30 19.29
CA LEU A 131 -5.21 9.59 18.91
C LEU A 131 -6.22 9.37 20.07
N LEU A 132 -5.72 8.86 21.21
CA LEU A 132 -6.38 8.62 22.48
C LEU A 132 -6.64 9.85 23.38
N LYS A 133 -6.13 11.05 23.07
CA LYS A 133 -6.09 12.15 24.06
C LYS A 133 -6.82 13.42 23.65
N GLU A 134 -8.13 13.35 23.45
CA GLU A 134 -9.03 14.45 23.85
C GLU A 134 -10.26 13.88 24.57
N ASN A 135 -10.46 14.30 25.82
CA ASN A 135 -11.65 14.06 26.65
C ASN A 135 -11.97 12.61 27.05
N GLY A 136 -11.05 11.65 26.86
CA GLY A 136 -11.23 10.26 27.32
C GLY A 136 -12.19 9.43 26.47
N GLU A 137 -12.68 9.97 25.36
CA GLU A 137 -13.45 9.22 24.37
C GLU A 137 -12.56 8.80 23.20
N LEU A 138 -12.59 7.50 22.88
CA LEU A 138 -11.91 6.91 21.74
C LEU A 138 -12.48 7.47 20.43
N ARG A 139 -11.87 8.52 19.87
CA ARG A 139 -12.12 8.87 18.47
C ARG A 139 -11.41 7.88 17.57
N GLY A 140 -12.15 6.85 17.15
CA GLY A 140 -12.02 6.31 15.79
C GLY A 140 -10.75 5.53 15.44
N ILE A 141 -10.23 4.71 16.35
CA ILE A 141 -9.39 3.57 15.95
C ILE A 141 -10.04 2.34 16.55
N CYS A 142 -10.72 1.57 15.72
CA CYS A 142 -11.25 0.27 16.09
C CYS A 142 -10.07 -0.69 16.32
N ASP A 143 -9.56 -0.75 17.55
CA ASP A 143 -8.96 -1.97 18.07
C ASP A 143 -9.94 -2.56 19.09
N PRO A 144 -10.76 -3.55 18.72
CA PRO A 144 -11.68 -4.19 19.62
C PRO A 144 -11.02 -5.46 20.18
N ASP A 145 -9.83 -5.41 20.78
CA ASP A 145 -9.50 -6.45 21.76
C ASP A 145 -10.03 -6.01 23.14
N PRO A 146 -11.24 -6.45 23.54
CA PRO A 146 -11.81 -6.11 24.84
C PRO A 146 -11.00 -6.65 26.03
N ASN A 147 -9.99 -7.50 25.79
CA ASN A 147 -9.10 -8.04 26.82
C ASN A 147 -7.69 -7.43 26.81
N SER A 148 -7.40 -6.50 25.90
CA SER A 148 -6.08 -5.86 25.85
C SER A 148 -6.03 -4.61 26.73
N ASN A 149 -5.10 -4.60 27.68
CA ASN A 149 -4.86 -3.44 28.53
C ASN A 149 -4.23 -2.30 27.69
N PRO A 150 -4.89 -1.13 27.55
CA PRO A 150 -4.44 -0.04 26.67
C PRO A 150 -3.01 0.45 26.96
N SER A 151 -2.56 0.30 28.21
CA SER A 151 -1.24 0.74 28.68
C SER A 151 -0.07 -0.16 28.28
N LYS A 152 -0.34 -1.35 27.73
CA LYS A 152 0.70 -2.32 27.29
C LYS A 152 0.80 -2.48 25.78
N ASN A 153 0.01 -1.73 25.00
CA ASN A 153 -0.07 -1.87 23.56
C ASN A 153 0.67 -0.72 22.85
N SER A 154 2.00 -0.85 22.71
CA SER A 154 2.79 -0.03 21.78
C SER A 154 2.52 -0.38 20.30
N MET A 155 1.56 -1.27 20.03
CA MET A 155 1.08 -1.68 18.70
C MET A 155 -0.24 -1.02 18.30
N LEU A 156 -0.54 0.14 18.89
CA LEU A 156 -1.53 1.06 18.34
C LEU A 156 -1.15 1.31 16.86
N PHE A 157 -2.10 0.96 16.00
CA PHE A 157 -2.14 1.08 14.54
C PHE A 157 -1.06 1.96 13.87
N ASN A 158 -0.08 1.36 13.20
CA ASN A 158 0.70 2.05 12.19
C ASN A 158 0.29 1.47 10.83
N PRO A 159 -0.42 2.22 9.98
CA PRO A 159 -0.84 1.75 8.66
C PRO A 159 0.34 1.52 7.72
N GLY A 160 1.56 1.89 8.13
CA GLY A 160 2.76 1.75 7.34
C GLY A 160 2.90 2.91 6.35
N LYS A 161 3.70 2.65 5.33
CA LYS A 161 4.00 3.58 4.25
C LYS A 161 3.85 2.81 2.95
N CYS A 162 3.13 3.34 1.98
CA CYS A 162 3.13 2.74 0.65
C CYS A 162 4.45 3.06 -0.05
N ASP A 163 4.90 2.15 -0.93
CA ASP A 163 6.21 2.28 -1.55
C ASP A 163 6.29 3.47 -2.50
N LEU A 164 5.25 3.71 -3.29
CA LEU A 164 5.25 4.74 -4.33
C LEU A 164 3.86 5.35 -4.50
N VAL A 165 3.84 6.64 -4.85
CA VAL A 165 2.62 7.34 -5.33
C VAL A 165 2.92 7.97 -6.67
N SER A 166 2.07 7.69 -7.66
CA SER A 166 2.14 8.30 -8.97
C SER A 166 0.90 9.11 -9.32
N PHE A 167 1.02 9.99 -10.32
CA PHE A 167 -0.08 10.75 -10.88
C PHE A 167 -0.04 10.74 -12.40
N ASP A 168 -1.16 10.33 -13.01
CA ASP A 168 -1.38 10.41 -14.45
C ASP A 168 -2.87 10.51 -14.77
N ASN A 169 -3.22 11.16 -15.88
CA ASN A 169 -4.60 11.28 -16.36
C ASN A 169 -5.61 11.66 -15.25
N ASN A 170 -5.24 12.64 -14.41
CA ASN A 170 -6.02 13.12 -13.27
C ASN A 170 -6.34 12.08 -12.18
N CYS A 171 -5.57 10.99 -12.13
CA CYS A 171 -5.70 9.94 -11.13
C CYS A 171 -4.37 9.79 -10.36
N PHE A 172 -4.46 9.72 -9.03
CA PHE A 172 -3.37 9.19 -8.23
C PHE A 172 -3.39 7.66 -8.25
N THR A 173 -2.22 7.04 -8.20
CA THR A 173 -2.09 5.60 -8.01
C THR A 173 -1.13 5.31 -6.86
N ILE A 174 -1.61 4.58 -5.85
CA ILE A 174 -0.76 3.95 -4.83
C ILE A 174 -0.15 2.70 -5.45
N LEU A 175 1.17 2.62 -5.46
CA LEU A 175 1.92 1.52 -6.04
C LEU A 175 2.61 0.75 -4.91
N GLU A 176 2.20 -0.51 -4.74
CA GLU A 176 2.81 -1.45 -3.79
C GLU A 176 3.89 -2.25 -4.52
N LEU A 177 5.16 -1.98 -4.22
CA LEU A 177 6.28 -2.47 -5.00
C LEU A 177 6.82 -3.75 -4.40
N LYS A 178 6.79 -4.84 -5.17
CA LYS A 178 7.55 -6.04 -4.83
C LYS A 178 8.82 -6.15 -5.66
N LYS A 179 9.90 -6.65 -5.05
CA LYS A 179 11.17 -6.90 -5.74
C LYS A 179 11.22 -8.29 -6.37
N GLU A 180 12.22 -8.52 -7.21
CA GLU A 180 12.57 -9.86 -7.67
C GLU A 180 12.85 -10.82 -6.49
N ASP A 181 12.54 -12.10 -6.71
CA ASP A 181 12.54 -13.17 -5.70
C ASP A 181 11.56 -12.98 -4.54
N ASN A 182 10.63 -12.02 -4.62
CA ASN A 182 9.53 -11.98 -3.66
C ASN A 182 8.70 -13.27 -3.80
N THR A 183 8.56 -14.02 -2.72
CA THR A 183 7.84 -15.30 -2.67
C THR A 183 6.44 -15.17 -2.08
N GLU A 184 6.01 -13.96 -1.72
CA GLU A 184 4.68 -13.74 -1.21
C GLU A 184 3.64 -13.98 -2.32
N PRO A 185 2.51 -14.63 -1.99
CA PRO A 185 1.41 -14.77 -2.93
C PRO A 185 0.92 -13.43 -3.46
N LEU A 186 0.47 -13.44 -4.70
CA LEU A 186 -0.10 -12.27 -5.37
C LEU A 186 -1.26 -11.64 -4.57
N VAL A 187 -2.11 -12.46 -3.94
CA VAL A 187 -3.22 -11.96 -3.13
C VAL A 187 -2.76 -11.06 -1.97
N ARG A 188 -1.55 -11.24 -1.43
CA ARG A 188 -1.01 -10.36 -0.37
C ARG A 188 -0.72 -8.97 -0.92
N ALA A 189 -0.05 -8.88 -2.08
CA ALA A 189 0.22 -7.60 -2.71
C ALA A 189 -1.09 -6.88 -3.13
N VAL A 190 -2.08 -7.63 -3.62
CA VAL A 190 -3.43 -7.11 -3.93
C VAL A 190 -4.10 -6.54 -2.69
N MET A 191 -4.11 -7.30 -1.59
CA MET A 191 -4.73 -6.88 -0.33
C MET A 191 -4.00 -5.71 0.31
N GLU A 192 -2.67 -5.63 0.22
CA GLU A 192 -1.86 -4.53 0.70
C GLU A 192 -2.18 -3.22 -0.04
N ALA A 193 -2.17 -3.26 -1.38
CA ALA A 193 -2.54 -2.13 -2.22
C ALA A 193 -3.98 -1.66 -1.95
N TYR A 194 -4.93 -2.59 -1.84
CA TYR A 194 -6.32 -2.30 -1.47
C TYR A 194 -6.41 -1.59 -0.11
N THR A 195 -5.73 -2.15 0.90
CA THR A 195 -5.76 -1.67 2.27
C THR A 195 -5.22 -0.24 2.35
N TYR A 196 -4.07 0.05 1.73
CA TYR A 196 -3.54 1.42 1.68
C TYR A 196 -4.47 2.42 0.98
N ARG A 197 -5.12 2.01 -0.12
CA ARG A 197 -6.11 2.86 -0.81
C ARG A 197 -7.30 3.21 0.07
N GLU A 198 -7.87 2.23 0.76
CA GLU A 198 -9.07 2.47 1.56
C GLU A 198 -8.75 3.25 2.84
N MET A 199 -7.57 3.10 3.41
CA MET A 199 -7.14 3.78 4.64
C MET A 199 -6.70 5.23 4.46
N LEU A 200 -6.14 5.55 3.28
CA LEU A 200 -5.57 6.87 3.03
C LEU A 200 -6.66 7.97 3.11
N ASN A 201 -6.37 9.03 3.87
CA ASN A 201 -7.10 10.29 3.76
C ASN A 201 -6.79 10.95 2.40
N LYS A 202 -7.65 10.66 1.42
CA LYS A 202 -7.43 11.02 0.01
C LYS A 202 -7.44 12.53 -0.20
N SER A 203 -8.27 13.26 0.55
CA SER A 203 -8.37 14.71 0.44
C SER A 203 -7.08 15.38 0.92
N GLU A 204 -6.65 15.09 2.15
CA GLU A 204 -5.44 15.69 2.72
C GLU A 204 -4.18 15.27 1.96
N ALA A 205 -4.10 14.01 1.52
CA ALA A 205 -2.98 13.54 0.72
C ALA A 205 -2.92 14.27 -0.64
N ALA A 206 -4.06 14.45 -1.31
CA ALA A 206 -4.11 15.18 -2.57
C ALA A 206 -3.73 16.65 -2.39
N ASP A 207 -4.19 17.31 -1.32
CA ASP A 207 -3.86 18.70 -1.04
C ASP A 207 -2.36 18.88 -0.74
N SER A 208 -1.76 17.98 0.05
CA SER A 208 -0.31 17.93 0.32
C SER A 208 0.49 17.81 -0.98
N LEU A 209 0.10 16.87 -1.85
CA LEU A 209 0.76 16.65 -3.15
C LEU A 209 0.57 17.83 -4.11
N ARG A 210 -0.64 18.41 -4.19
CA ARG A 210 -0.97 19.58 -5.02
C ARG A 210 -0.15 20.80 -4.60
N GLY A 211 -0.06 21.07 -3.30
CA GLY A 211 0.67 22.20 -2.74
C GLY A 211 2.15 22.20 -3.13
N LYS A 212 2.74 21.01 -3.23
CA LYS A 212 4.16 20.82 -3.57
C LYS A 212 4.40 20.70 -5.07
N TYR A 213 3.49 20.08 -5.82
CA TYR A 213 3.60 19.89 -7.27
C TYR A 213 2.67 20.83 -8.05
N ARG A 214 2.76 22.14 -7.79
CA ARG A 214 1.91 23.16 -8.43
C ARG A 214 1.99 23.21 -9.96
N GLY A 215 3.07 22.68 -10.54
CA GLY A 215 3.23 22.55 -11.99
C GLY A 215 2.43 21.39 -12.60
N LEU A 216 1.96 20.44 -11.77
CA LEU A 216 0.99 19.44 -12.17
C LEU A 216 -0.40 20.02 -11.91
N SER A 217 -1.25 20.08 -12.93
CA SER A 217 -2.64 20.55 -12.83
C SER A 217 -3.51 19.53 -12.08
N ILE A 218 -3.13 19.18 -10.85
CA ILE A 218 -3.87 18.26 -9.97
C ILE A 218 -5.20 18.94 -9.60
N PRO A 219 -6.36 18.34 -9.94
CA PRO A 219 -7.66 18.94 -9.66
C PRO A 219 -7.90 19.22 -8.18
N GLU A 220 -8.64 20.29 -7.91
CA GLU A 220 -9.20 20.57 -6.59
C GLU A 220 -10.43 19.70 -6.31
N GLY A 221 -10.68 19.41 -5.03
CA GLY A 221 -11.82 18.59 -4.61
C GLY A 221 -11.57 17.08 -4.71
N ASN A 222 -12.60 16.33 -5.10
CA ASN A 222 -12.58 14.87 -5.04
C ASN A 222 -11.65 14.30 -6.14
N THR A 223 -10.50 13.79 -5.71
CA THR A 223 -9.49 13.20 -6.61
C THR A 223 -9.69 11.70 -6.69
N ILE A 224 -9.40 11.13 -7.86
CA ILE A 224 -9.50 9.68 -8.07
C ILE A 224 -8.21 9.02 -7.56
N TRP A 225 -8.35 8.05 -6.67
CA TRP A 225 -7.25 7.24 -6.16
C TRP A 225 -7.42 5.80 -6.58
N LYS A 226 -6.46 5.29 -7.35
CA LYS A 226 -6.29 3.88 -7.69
C LYS A 226 -5.21 3.26 -6.82
N ALA A 227 -5.15 1.94 -6.80
CA ALA A 227 -3.99 1.25 -6.26
C ALA A 227 -3.67 0.02 -7.11
N ALA A 228 -2.39 -0.33 -7.14
CA ALA A 228 -1.91 -1.47 -7.91
C ALA A 228 -0.63 -2.04 -7.27
N PRO A 229 -0.51 -3.37 -7.21
CA PRO A 229 0.79 -4.01 -7.08
C PRO A 229 1.67 -3.66 -8.28
N LEU A 230 2.89 -3.20 -8.03
CA LEU A 230 3.94 -3.01 -9.02
C LEU A 230 4.91 -4.19 -8.89
N LEU A 231 4.82 -5.15 -9.81
CA LEU A 231 5.41 -6.48 -9.66
C LEU A 231 6.40 -6.81 -10.77
N PRO A 232 7.46 -7.58 -10.49
CA PRO A 232 8.43 -7.96 -11.51
C PRO A 232 7.81 -8.94 -12.53
N PHE A 233 8.03 -8.66 -13.81
CA PHE A 233 7.54 -9.48 -14.91
C PHE A 233 8.31 -10.81 -15.00
N GLY A 234 7.59 -11.92 -15.21
CA GLY A 234 8.20 -13.25 -15.37
C GLY A 234 8.50 -14.00 -14.06
N GLU A 235 8.34 -13.34 -12.91
CA GLU A 235 8.65 -13.89 -11.59
C GLU A 235 7.51 -14.71 -10.98
N SER A 236 7.68 -15.14 -9.72
CA SER A 236 6.74 -15.95 -8.93
C SER A 236 5.27 -15.50 -9.05
N GLN A 237 4.99 -14.22 -8.76
CA GLN A 237 3.65 -13.65 -8.77
C GLN A 237 3.10 -13.52 -10.20
N TYR A 238 3.96 -13.32 -11.21
CA TYR A 238 3.55 -13.36 -12.61
C TYR A 238 3.14 -14.77 -13.03
N LYS A 239 3.90 -15.79 -12.62
CA LYS A 239 3.56 -17.19 -12.88
C LYS A 239 2.25 -17.56 -12.17
N GLU A 240 2.08 -17.15 -10.91
CA GLU A 240 0.83 -17.32 -10.15
C GLU A 240 -0.35 -16.68 -10.88
N TYR A 241 -0.21 -15.43 -11.35
CA TYR A 241 -1.23 -14.74 -12.14
C TYR A 241 -1.60 -15.51 -13.43
N MET A 242 -0.61 -15.99 -14.17
CA MET A 242 -0.83 -16.72 -15.43
C MET A 242 -1.49 -18.08 -15.22
N SER A 243 -1.30 -18.69 -14.04
CA SER A 243 -1.97 -19.93 -13.64
C SER A 243 -3.14 -19.71 -12.66
N ALA A 244 -3.58 -18.46 -12.47
CA ALA A 244 -4.52 -18.12 -11.42
C ALA A 244 -5.86 -18.81 -11.64
N GLY A 245 -6.43 -19.32 -10.54
CA GLY A 245 -7.81 -19.77 -10.52
C GLY A 245 -8.80 -18.61 -10.71
N PRO A 246 -10.06 -18.91 -11.03
CA PRO A 246 -11.08 -17.88 -11.24
C PRO A 246 -11.29 -17.00 -10.00
N LYS A 247 -11.08 -17.50 -8.77
CA LYS A 247 -11.37 -16.72 -7.56
C LYS A 247 -10.37 -15.60 -7.31
N LEU A 248 -9.09 -15.81 -7.60
CA LEU A 248 -8.11 -14.72 -7.50
C LEU A 248 -8.42 -13.60 -8.51
N ILE A 249 -8.80 -13.95 -9.74
CA ILE A 249 -9.20 -12.97 -10.77
C ILE A 249 -10.47 -12.24 -10.34
N GLU A 250 -11.51 -12.96 -9.92
CA GLU A 250 -12.76 -12.37 -9.42
C GLU A 250 -12.53 -11.42 -8.24
N LEU A 251 -11.61 -11.77 -7.32
CA LEU A 251 -11.27 -10.93 -6.18
C LEU A 251 -10.56 -9.64 -6.63
N MET A 252 -9.58 -9.73 -7.53
CA MET A 252 -8.90 -8.55 -8.09
C MET A 252 -9.87 -7.60 -8.78
N ASP A 253 -10.81 -8.14 -9.57
CA ASP A 253 -11.86 -7.36 -10.21
C ASP A 253 -12.82 -6.73 -9.19
N PHE A 254 -13.23 -7.48 -8.17
CA PHE A 254 -14.09 -6.99 -7.08
C PHE A 254 -13.44 -5.84 -6.30
N LEU A 255 -12.13 -5.90 -6.05
CA LEU A 255 -11.40 -4.86 -5.33
C LEU A 255 -10.96 -3.69 -6.23
N GLU A 256 -11.11 -3.84 -7.55
CA GLU A 256 -10.56 -2.94 -8.56
C GLU A 256 -9.05 -2.75 -8.41
N ILE A 257 -8.32 -3.84 -8.20
CA ILE A 257 -6.86 -3.86 -8.01
C ILE A 257 -6.23 -4.81 -9.03
N LYS A 258 -5.46 -4.28 -9.97
CA LYS A 258 -4.76 -5.06 -10.99
C LYS A 258 -3.25 -4.83 -10.93
N PRO A 259 -2.43 -5.87 -11.15
CA PRO A 259 -0.98 -5.74 -11.12
C PRO A 259 -0.47 -4.99 -12.36
N ILE A 260 0.53 -4.14 -12.12
CA ILE A 260 1.36 -3.53 -13.16
C ILE A 260 2.69 -4.27 -13.17
N TRP A 261 3.10 -4.76 -14.34
CA TRP A 261 4.29 -5.57 -14.47
C TRP A 261 5.47 -4.74 -14.98
N TYR A 262 6.59 -4.77 -14.27
CA TYR A 262 7.80 -4.06 -14.66
C TYR A 262 8.97 -5.01 -14.94
N SER A 263 9.91 -4.55 -15.75
CA SER A 263 11.27 -5.10 -15.84
C SER A 263 12.26 -4.08 -15.28
N TYR A 264 13.29 -4.53 -14.59
CA TYR A 264 14.35 -3.67 -14.06
C TYR A 264 15.67 -3.86 -14.83
N SER A 265 16.32 -2.77 -15.22
CA SER A 265 17.68 -2.76 -15.78
C SER A 265 18.67 -2.32 -14.70
N GLU A 266 19.52 -3.24 -14.23
CA GLU A 266 20.60 -2.91 -13.29
C GLU A 266 21.61 -1.92 -13.89
N LYS A 267 21.90 -2.08 -15.19
CA LYS A 267 22.85 -1.23 -15.93
C LYS A 267 22.39 0.21 -15.97
N ASP A 268 21.12 0.42 -16.32
CA ASP A 268 20.55 1.76 -16.49
C ASP A 268 19.94 2.32 -15.20
N LYS A 269 19.82 1.47 -14.17
CA LYS A 269 19.12 1.73 -12.90
C LYS A 269 17.73 2.31 -13.16
N LYS A 270 16.95 1.62 -14.00
CA LYS A 270 15.62 2.05 -14.42
C LYS A 270 14.68 0.86 -14.54
N ILE A 271 13.40 1.11 -14.28
CA ILE A 271 12.34 0.18 -14.63
C ILE A 271 11.69 0.57 -15.96
N SER A 272 11.02 -0.39 -16.58
CA SER A 272 10.09 -0.17 -17.69
C SER A 272 8.84 -0.99 -17.43
N VAL A 273 7.65 -0.40 -17.67
CA VAL A 273 6.40 -1.17 -17.62
C VAL A 273 6.33 -2.06 -18.85
N VAL A 274 6.24 -3.36 -18.63
CA VAL A 274 6.18 -4.37 -19.69
C VAL A 274 4.72 -4.71 -20.01
N LYS A 275 3.85 -4.69 -19.00
CA LYS A 275 2.45 -5.07 -19.16
C LYS A 275 1.55 -4.35 -18.17
N TYR A 276 0.43 -3.83 -18.68
CA TYR A 276 -0.66 -3.21 -17.93
C TYR A 276 -1.94 -3.98 -18.29
N LEU A 277 -2.73 -4.40 -17.30
CA LEU A 277 -3.89 -5.30 -17.45
C LEU A 277 -5.18 -4.70 -16.87
#